data_AF-A0A959YC87-F1
#
_entry.id   AF-A0A959YC87-F1
#
_cell.length_a   1.000
_cell.length_b   1.000
_cell.length_c   1.000
_cell.angle_alpha   90.00
_cell.angle_beta   90.00
_cell.angle_gamma   90.00
#
_symmetry.space_group_name_H-M   'P 1'
#
loop_
_entity.id
_entity.type
_entity.pdbx_description
1 polymer ?
#
loop_
_entity_poly.entity_id
_entity_poly.type
_entity_poly.pdbx_seq_one_letter_code
_entity_poly.pdbx_strand_id
1 'polypeptide(L)'
;LAHPAFRYFCSVSMARRIWPGHRSYGLSAMCQLHAIPLRHHRASHDAEATAELVLRAAGQARSSTIDELLESGRVKCGSFFPGGQRTPSGKLTEVRMA
;
A
#
# COMPACT_ATOMS: atom_id res chain seq x y z
N LEU A 1 25.09 2.70 -6.52
CA LEU A 1 23.93 1.82 -6.81
C LEU A 1 23.11 2.46 -7.92
N ALA A 2 22.66 1.68 -8.91
CA ALA A 2 21.75 2.19 -9.94
C ALA A 2 20.40 2.57 -9.32
N HIS A 3 19.73 3.58 -9.88
CA HIS A 3 18.39 3.96 -9.43
C HIS A 3 17.42 2.80 -9.71
N PRO A 4 16.75 2.23 -8.69
CA PRO A 4 15.92 1.05 -8.89
C PRO A 4 14.60 1.42 -9.58
N ALA A 5 14.11 0.50 -10.41
CA ALA A 5 12.76 0.58 -10.95
C ALA A 5 11.83 -0.31 -10.12
N PHE A 6 10.73 0.25 -9.60
CA PHE A 6 9.75 -0.50 -8.84
C PHE A 6 8.36 0.14 -8.89
N ARG A 7 7.33 -0.68 -8.61
CA ARG A 7 5.95 -0.23 -8.42
C ARG A 7 5.62 -0.15 -6.94
N TYR A 8 4.70 0.75 -6.59
CA TYR A 8 4.22 0.89 -5.22
C TYR A 8 2.72 1.21 -5.21
N PHE A 9 2.08 0.91 -4.09
CA PHE A 9 0.69 1.28 -3.82
C PHE A 9 0.55 1.74 -2.36
N CYS A 10 -0.55 2.43 -2.06
CA CYS A 10 -0.85 2.91 -0.72
C CYS A 10 -1.80 1.95 0.00
N SER A 11 -1.38 1.40 1.15
CA SER A 11 -2.18 0.50 1.98
C SER A 11 -3.49 1.15 2.46
N VAL A 12 -3.49 2.47 2.72
CA VAL A 12 -4.72 3.22 3.05
C VAL A 12 -5.67 3.29 1.85
N SER A 13 -5.16 3.52 0.64
CA SER A 13 -5.98 3.51 -0.58
C SER A 13 -6.55 2.13 -0.86
N MET A 14 -5.76 1.07 -0.63
CA MET A 14 -6.23 -0.32 -0.70
C MET A 14 -7.34 -0.57 0.34
N ALA A 15 -7.11 -0.24 1.61
CA ALA A 15 -8.06 -0.46 2.69
C ALA A 15 -9.41 0.23 2.44
N ARG A 16 -9.41 1.48 1.93
CA ARG A 16 -10.62 2.21 1.54
C ARG A 16 -11.44 1.52 0.44
N ARG A 17 -10.83 0.69 -0.39
CA ARG A 17 -11.49 -0.02 -1.49
C ARG A 17 -12.01 -1.39 -1.08
N ILE A 18 -11.24 -2.10 -0.25
CA ILE A 18 -11.59 -3.45 0.19
C ILE A 18 -12.56 -3.42 1.38
N TRP A 19 -12.39 -2.45 2.28
CA TRP A 19 -13.21 -2.26 3.47
C TRP A 19 -13.84 -0.86 3.49
N PRO A 20 -14.81 -0.56 2.61
CA PRO A 20 -15.44 0.76 2.59
C PRO A 20 -16.28 1.02 3.86
N GLY A 21 -16.48 2.30 4.20
CA GLY A 21 -17.42 2.73 5.23
C GLY A 21 -16.85 2.99 6.63
N HIS A 22 -15.55 2.83 6.87
CA HIS A 22 -14.95 3.13 8.17
C HIS A 22 -14.65 4.63 8.39
N ARG A 23 -14.76 5.08 9.65
CA ARG A 23 -14.47 6.48 10.05
C ARG A 23 -12.98 6.86 9.92
N SER A 24 -12.09 5.90 10.11
CA SER A 24 -10.63 6.09 10.00
C SER A 24 -10.00 4.89 9.30
N TYR A 25 -8.94 5.16 8.54
CA TYR A 25 -8.12 4.17 7.85
C TYR A 25 -6.64 4.27 8.25
N GLY A 26 -6.34 4.99 9.34
CA GLY A 26 -5.00 5.01 9.90
C GLY A 26 -4.60 3.62 10.40
N LEU A 27 -3.29 3.35 10.46
CA LEU A 27 -2.75 2.02 10.80
C LEU A 27 -3.34 1.49 12.12
N SER A 28 -3.35 2.29 13.18
CA SER A 28 -3.94 1.90 14.48
C SER A 28 -5.41 1.47 14.37
N ALA A 29 -6.24 2.21 13.62
CA ALA A 29 -7.65 1.88 13.45
C ALA A 29 -7.86 0.59 12.66
N MET A 30 -7.07 0.38 11.60
CA MET A 30 -7.12 -0.85 10.81
C MET A 30 -6.58 -2.05 11.59
N CYS A 31 -5.51 -1.87 12.36
CA CYS A 31 -5.00 -2.91 13.24
C CYS A 31 -6.02 -3.31 14.30
N GLN A 32 -6.70 -2.35 14.92
CA GLN A 32 -7.79 -2.64 15.87
C GLN A 32 -8.93 -3.40 15.20
N LEU A 33 -9.41 -2.94 14.03
CA LEU A 33 -10.50 -3.56 13.29
C LEU A 33 -10.20 -5.03 12.95
N HIS A 34 -8.97 -5.32 12.56
CA HIS A 34 -8.54 -6.65 12.17
C HIS A 34 -7.89 -7.43 13.31
N ALA A 35 -7.83 -6.93 14.55
CA ALA A 35 -7.09 -7.59 15.64
C ALA A 35 -5.63 -7.93 15.26
N ILE A 36 -4.94 -7.00 14.60
CA ILE A 36 -3.50 -7.07 14.33
C ILE A 36 -2.77 -6.40 15.50
N PRO A 37 -1.83 -7.08 16.17
CA PRO A 37 -1.03 -6.47 17.23
C PRO A 37 -0.20 -5.30 16.69
N LEU A 38 -0.36 -4.12 17.29
CA LEU A 38 0.45 -2.95 16.97
C LEU A 38 1.27 -2.54 18.19
N ARG A 39 2.60 -2.67 18.10
CA ARG A 39 3.52 -2.21 19.14
C ARG A 39 3.98 -0.80 18.78
N HIS A 40 3.52 0.18 19.55
CA HIS A 40 3.69 1.59 19.20
C HIS A 40 5.17 2.03 19.14
N HIS A 41 5.49 2.85 18.12
CA HIS A 41 6.71 3.64 17.92
C HIS A 41 7.98 2.94 17.40
N ARG A 42 7.82 1.87 16.63
CA ARG A 42 8.94 1.28 15.87
C ARG A 42 8.54 1.09 14.42
N ALA A 43 9.31 1.69 13.51
CA ALA A 43 9.07 1.58 12.07
C ALA A 43 9.00 0.13 11.58
N SER A 44 9.75 -0.79 12.20
CA SER A 44 9.67 -2.23 11.90
C SER A 44 8.30 -2.82 12.24
N HIS A 45 7.74 -2.49 13.41
CA HIS A 45 6.43 -2.97 13.83
C HIS A 45 5.30 -2.38 12.98
N ASP A 46 5.43 -1.12 12.57
CA ASP A 46 4.47 -0.50 11.65
C ASP A 46 4.51 -1.17 10.26
N ALA A 47 5.71 -1.54 9.78
CA ALA A 47 5.89 -2.27 8.53
C ALA A 47 5.32 -3.70 8.60
N GLU A 48 5.60 -4.44 9.68
CA GLU A 48 5.03 -5.77 9.93
C GLU A 48 3.50 -5.74 9.96
N ALA A 49 2.92 -4.80 10.73
CA ALA A 49 1.48 -4.64 10.82
C ALA A 49 0.83 -4.24 9.49
N THR A 50 1.51 -3.39 8.71
CA THR A 50 1.05 -3.02 7.36
C THR A 50 1.10 -4.21 6.40
N ALA A 51 2.15 -5.04 6.46
CA ALA A 51 2.26 -6.24 5.64
C ALA A 51 1.15 -7.25 5.97
N GLU A 52 0.91 -7.51 7.26
CA GLU A 52 -0.18 -8.36 7.73
C GLU A 52 -1.56 -7.85 7.25
N LEU A 53 -1.77 -6.52 7.29
CA LEU A 53 -3.00 -5.91 6.77
C LEU A 53 -3.17 -6.17 5.27
N VAL A 54 -2.10 -6.10 4.48
CA VAL A 54 -2.14 -6.42 3.04
C VAL A 54 -2.46 -7.89 2.79
N LEU A 55 -1.90 -8.81 3.58
CA LEU A 55 -2.19 -10.24 3.47
C LEU A 55 -3.67 -10.55 3.76
N ARG A 56 -4.25 -9.90 4.78
CA ARG A 56 -5.68 -10.03 5.09
C ARG A 56 -6.58 -9.49 3.99
N ALA A 57 -6.18 -8.36 3.39
CA ALA A 57 -6.83 -7.81 2.22
C ALA A 57 -6.81 -8.79 1.04
N ALA A 58 -5.66 -9.40 0.75
CA ALA A 58 -5.52 -10.43 -0.29
C ALA A 58 -6.43 -11.64 -0.02
N GLY A 59 -6.43 -12.16 1.21
CA GLY A 59 -7.28 -13.28 1.61
C GLY A 59 -8.77 -13.00 1.42
N GLN A 60 -9.24 -11.81 1.81
CA GLN A 60 -10.64 -11.41 1.62
C GLN A 60 -11.01 -11.23 0.14
N ALA A 61 -10.10 -10.64 -0.65
CA ALA A 61 -10.27 -10.49 -2.10
C ALA A 61 -10.13 -11.80 -2.88
N ARG A 62 -9.73 -12.90 -2.21
CA ARG A 62 -9.37 -14.19 -2.81
C ARG A 62 -8.28 -14.04 -3.88
N SER A 63 -7.36 -13.11 -3.65
CA SER A 63 -6.22 -12.84 -4.53
C SER A 63 -5.01 -13.66 -4.09
N SER A 64 -4.39 -14.33 -5.04
CA SER A 64 -3.17 -15.12 -4.86
C SER A 64 -1.90 -14.31 -5.13
N THR A 65 -2.03 -13.17 -5.82
CA THR A 65 -0.94 -12.25 -6.13
C THR A 65 -1.28 -10.81 -5.74
N ILE A 66 -0.24 -9.98 -5.60
CA ILE A 66 -0.42 -8.54 -5.38
C ILE A 66 -1.10 -7.88 -6.58
N ASP A 67 -0.79 -8.29 -7.82
CA ASP A 67 -1.44 -7.72 -9.01
C ASP A 67 -2.95 -8.00 -9.02
N GLU A 68 -3.38 -9.23 -8.71
CA GLU A 68 -4.80 -9.59 -8.59
C GLU A 68 -5.53 -8.77 -7.50
N LEU A 69 -4.85 -8.54 -6.36
CA LEU A 69 -5.39 -7.72 -5.27
C LEU A 69 -5.62 -6.27 -5.73
N LEU A 70 -4.63 -5.70 -6.41
CA LEU A 70 -4.68 -4.31 -6.85
C LEU A 70 -5.71 -4.11 -7.96
N GLU A 71 -5.85 -5.08 -8.87
CA GLU A 71 -6.87 -5.08 -9.92
C GLU A 71 -8.29 -5.19 -9.35
N SER A 72 -8.53 -6.18 -8.49
CA SER A 72 -9.85 -6.41 -7.86
C SER A 72 -10.31 -5.22 -7.02
N GLY A 73 -9.40 -4.60 -6.26
CA GLY A 73 -9.66 -3.37 -5.48
C GLY A 73 -9.64 -2.08 -6.30
N ARG A 74 -9.30 -2.15 -7.60
CA ARG A 74 -9.04 -1.00 -8.49
C ARG A 74 -8.07 0.01 -7.84
N VAL A 75 -7.07 -0.50 -7.13
CA VAL A 75 -6.10 0.30 -6.38
C VAL A 75 -5.11 0.91 -7.36
N LYS A 76 -4.97 2.24 -7.31
CA LYS A 76 -4.02 2.93 -8.17
C LYS A 76 -2.59 2.71 -7.69
N CYS A 77 -1.69 2.45 -8.63
CA CYS A 77 -0.28 2.20 -8.38
C CYS A 77 0.58 3.33 -8.94
N GLY A 78 1.65 3.67 -8.23
CA GLY A 78 2.72 4.50 -8.73
C GLY A 78 3.93 3.67 -9.17
N SER A 79 4.89 4.32 -9.80
CA SER A 79 6.17 3.72 -10.17
C SER A 79 7.32 4.71 -9.98
N PHE A 80 8.49 4.17 -9.62
CA PHE A 80 9.78 4.84 -9.68
C PHE A 80 10.62 4.19 -10.77
N PHE A 81 11.41 4.99 -11.48
CA PHE A 81 12.31 4.55 -12.55
C PHE A 81 13.42 5.59 -12.76
N PRO A 82 14.55 5.22 -13.39
CA PRO A 82 15.60 6.18 -13.69
C PRO A 82 15.05 7.41 -14.42
N GLY A 83 15.30 8.61 -13.86
CA GLY A 83 14.84 9.88 -14.41
C GLY A 83 13.46 10.35 -13.94
N GLY A 84 12.72 9.59 -13.11
CA GLY A 84 11.46 10.10 -12.60
C GLY A 84 10.59 9.14 -11.79
N GLN A 85 9.37 9.60 -11.54
CA GLN A 85 8.30 8.80 -10.95
C GLN A 85 6.96 9.10 -11.58
N ARG A 86 6.07 8.11 -11.58
CA ARG A 86 4.64 8.28 -11.83
C ARG A 86 3.90 8.07 -10.52
N THR A 87 3.16 9.07 -10.06
CA THR A 87 2.35 8.93 -8.85
C THR A 87 1.13 8.05 -9.12
N PRO A 88 0.48 7.48 -8.09
CA PRO A 88 -0.79 6.77 -8.25
C PRO A 88 -1.89 7.62 -8.91
N SER A 89 -1.83 8.96 -8.79
CA SER A 89 -2.76 9.85 -9.49
C SER A 89 -2.48 10.00 -11.00
N GLY A 90 -1.40 9.42 -11.50
CA GLY A 90 -0.99 9.46 -12.90
C GLY A 90 -0.02 10.60 -13.25
N LYS A 91 0.29 11.48 -12.30
CA LYS A 91 1.20 12.61 -12.50
C LYS A 91 2.62 12.10 -12.74
N LEU A 92 3.21 12.48 -13.86
CA LEU A 92 4.62 12.25 -14.15
C LEU A 92 5.44 13.35 -13.47
N THR A 93 6.50 12.96 -12.76
CA THR A 93 7.46 13.89 -12.16
C THR A 93 8.85 13.45 -12.59
N GLU A 94 9.49 14.26 -13.43
CA GLU A 94 10.89 14.07 -13.76
C GLU A 94 11.75 14.46 -12.58
N VAL A 95 12.70 13.59 -12.24
CA VAL A 95 13.76 13.93 -11.29
C VAL A 95 14.94 14.32 -12.15
N ARG A 96 15.31 15.61 -12.13
CA ARG A 96 16.55 16.05 -12.75
C ARG A 96 17.69 15.26 -12.12
N MET A 97 18.34 14.43 -12.91
CA MET A 97 19.57 13.75 -12.51
C MET A 97 20.62 14.87 -12.37
N ALA A 98 21.10 15.09 -11.14
CA ALA A 98 22.17 16.05 -10.86
C ALA A 98 23.52 15.51 -11.33
#